data_AF-A0A2U3KNK7-F1
#
_entry.id   AF-A0A2U3KNK7-F1
#
_cell.length_a   1.000
_cell.length_b   1.000
_cell.length_c   1.000
_cell.angle_alpha   90.00
_cell.angle_beta   90.00
_cell.angle_gamma   90.00
#
_symmetry.space_group_name_H-M   'P 1'
#
loop_
_entity.id
_entity.type
_entity.pdbx_description
1 polymer ?
#
loop_
_entity_poly.entity_id
_entity_poly.type
_entity_poly.pdbx_seq_one_letter_code
_entity_poly.pdbx_strand_id
1 'polypeptide(L)'
;MRNLKTLLTSGLVIGTCLFSAVPAMAATTTTNPNAAALTQIQTLRQQDKTLGDQLTSQRQSNQTQRTADWAQKNYTALSKAKTDQISFEGDYTTSLTDRFKLELDTIQLQADRQAKNTTNIPADLQAVIGDLNAQITIRGTLLTDAQTIFTDLGGTPAPTTPPAAQ
;
A
#
# COMPACT_ATOMS: atom_id res chain seq x y z
N MET A 1 -25.20 -40.27 45.89
CA MET A 1 -25.36 -41.41 46.82
C MET A 1 -24.79 -42.66 46.16
N ARG A 2 -24.08 -43.48 46.97
CA ARG A 2 -23.66 -44.88 46.75
C ARG A 2 -22.52 -45.18 45.76
N ASN A 3 -21.32 -45.32 46.35
CA ASN A 3 -20.43 -46.50 46.35
C ASN A 3 -20.51 -47.50 45.18
N LEU A 4 -19.34 -47.82 44.60
CA LEU A 4 -18.81 -49.20 44.61
C LEU A 4 -17.30 -49.19 44.26
N LYS A 5 -16.48 -49.75 45.15
CA LYS A 5 -15.12 -50.24 44.88
C LYS A 5 -15.25 -51.65 44.30
N THR A 6 -14.55 -51.97 43.20
CA THR A 6 -13.94 -53.29 43.03
C THR A 6 -12.76 -53.27 42.05
N LEU A 7 -11.63 -53.76 42.56
CA LEU A 7 -10.45 -54.25 41.86
C LEU A 7 -10.83 -55.37 40.86
N LEU A 8 -10.11 -55.50 39.75
CA LEU A 8 -9.58 -56.80 39.33
C LEU A 8 -8.38 -56.65 38.38
N THR A 9 -7.31 -57.31 38.78
CA THR A 9 -6.04 -57.54 38.10
C THR A 9 -6.16 -58.55 36.95
N SER A 10 -5.08 -58.65 36.16
CA SER A 10 -4.73 -59.68 35.15
C SER A 10 -5.23 -59.32 33.74
N GLY A 11 -4.42 -59.10 32.72
CA GLY A 11 -3.07 -59.55 32.43
C GLY A 11 -3.13 -60.35 31.13
N LEU A 12 -2.58 -59.83 30.03
CA LEU A 12 -1.98 -60.66 28.96
C LEU A 12 -1.21 -59.79 27.96
N VAL A 13 0.10 -60.01 27.91
CA VAL A 13 1.01 -59.59 26.84
C VAL A 13 0.79 -60.52 25.65
N ILE A 14 0.25 -60.05 24.52
CA ILE A 14 0.49 -60.63 23.18
C ILE A 14 0.27 -59.52 22.13
N GLY A 15 1.23 -59.35 21.21
CA GLY A 15 0.93 -58.80 19.90
C GLY A 15 1.74 -57.58 19.49
N THR A 16 3.04 -57.76 19.31
CA THR A 16 3.77 -57.04 18.27
C THR A 16 3.06 -57.21 16.92
N CYS A 17 3.21 -56.20 16.06
CA CYS A 17 2.75 -56.12 14.67
C CYS A 17 1.33 -55.55 14.47
N LEU A 18 1.25 -54.23 14.36
CA LEU A 18 0.82 -53.52 13.14
C LEU A 18 0.55 -52.06 13.53
N PHE A 19 1.63 -51.28 13.68
CA PHE A 19 1.54 -49.86 13.36
C PHE A 19 1.25 -49.80 11.86
N SER A 20 -0.03 -49.77 11.49
CA SER A 20 -0.44 -49.25 10.20
C SER A 20 0.03 -47.81 10.17
N ALA A 21 1.17 -47.61 9.52
CA ALA A 21 1.62 -46.31 9.07
C ALA A 21 0.49 -45.75 8.21
N VAL A 22 -0.37 -44.94 8.83
CA VAL A 22 -1.22 -44.01 8.10
C VAL A 22 -0.23 -43.21 7.26
N PRO A 23 -0.31 -43.23 5.92
CA PRO A 23 0.54 -42.35 5.13
C PRO A 23 0.27 -40.95 5.67
N ALA A 24 1.32 -40.31 6.19
CA ALA A 24 1.27 -38.89 6.48
C ALA A 24 0.88 -38.24 5.16
N MET A 25 -0.39 -37.87 5.03
CA MET A 25 -0.86 -37.04 3.95
C MET A 25 -0.02 -35.79 4.07
N ALA A 26 1.00 -35.69 3.21
CA ALA A 26 1.83 -34.50 3.12
C ALA A 26 0.85 -33.34 3.07
N ALA A 27 0.90 -32.47 4.08
CA ALA A 27 0.16 -31.23 4.04
C ALA A 27 0.74 -30.48 2.84
N THR A 28 0.07 -30.58 1.70
CA THR A 28 0.33 -29.73 0.55
C THR A 28 0.03 -28.33 1.04
N THR A 29 1.06 -27.63 1.48
CA THR A 29 1.03 -26.19 1.61
C THR A 29 0.78 -25.67 0.21
N THR A 30 -0.50 -25.44 -0.10
CA THR A 30 -0.90 -24.75 -1.31
C THR A 30 -0.38 -23.33 -1.19
N THR A 31 0.85 -23.14 -1.65
CA THR A 31 1.47 -21.83 -1.75
C THR A 31 0.66 -21.07 -2.76
N ASN A 32 -0.08 -20.04 -2.32
CA ASN A 32 -0.83 -19.19 -3.22
C ASN A 32 0.17 -18.59 -4.22
N PRO A 33 0.06 -18.91 -5.52
CA PRO A 33 1.03 -18.45 -6.52
C PRO A 33 1.08 -16.93 -6.64
N ASN A 34 0.04 -16.24 -6.14
CA ASN A 34 -0.10 -14.79 -6.16
C ASN A 34 0.31 -14.11 -4.84
N ALA A 35 0.80 -14.85 -3.84
CA ALA A 35 1.10 -14.31 -2.51
C ALA A 35 2.10 -13.15 -2.57
N ALA A 36 3.19 -13.29 -3.33
CA ALA A 36 4.21 -12.26 -3.47
C ALA A 36 3.64 -10.95 -4.06
N ALA A 37 2.87 -11.05 -5.14
CA ALA A 37 2.24 -9.90 -5.77
C ALA A 37 1.24 -9.20 -4.84
N LEU A 38 0.46 -9.97 -4.07
CA LEU A 38 -0.46 -9.42 -3.07
C LEU A 38 0.27 -8.65 -1.97
N THR A 39 1.36 -9.21 -1.42
CA THR A 39 2.20 -8.52 -0.43
C THR A 39 2.81 -7.25 -1.02
N GLN A 40 3.29 -7.29 -2.25
CA GLN A 40 3.84 -6.11 -2.92
C GLN A 40 2.79 -5.01 -3.10
N ILE A 41 1.59 -5.35 -3.55
CA ILE A 41 0.47 -4.40 -3.66
C ILE A 41 0.16 -3.76 -2.31
N GLN A 42 0.16 -4.52 -1.21
CA GLN A 42 -0.06 -3.99 0.13
C GLN A 42 1.02 -2.97 0.53
N THR A 43 2.29 -3.30 0.31
CA THR A 43 3.41 -2.38 0.56
C THR A 43 3.28 -1.09 -0.24
N LEU A 44 3.01 -1.19 -1.54
CA LEU A 44 2.86 -0.05 -2.43
C LEU A 44 1.67 0.83 -2.03
N ARG A 45 0.52 0.24 -1.66
CA ARG A 45 -0.64 0.99 -1.16
C ARG A 45 -0.31 1.75 0.12
N GLN A 46 0.47 1.15 1.02
CA GLN A 46 0.89 1.82 2.25
C GLN A 46 1.84 3.00 1.95
N GLN A 47 2.77 2.83 1.01
CA GLN A 47 3.66 3.90 0.56
C GLN A 47 2.90 5.05 -0.11
N ASP A 48 2.00 4.75 -1.05
CA ASP A 48 1.15 5.75 -1.70
C ASP A 48 0.33 6.55 -0.68
N LYS A 49 -0.23 5.85 0.33
CA LYS A 49 -0.94 6.50 1.43
C LYS A 49 -0.03 7.44 2.22
N THR A 50 1.16 7.00 2.63
CA THR A 50 2.09 7.84 3.39
C THR A 50 2.47 9.11 2.63
N LEU A 51 2.77 8.98 1.33
CA LEU A 51 3.02 10.13 0.46
C LEU A 51 1.79 11.03 0.33
N GLY A 52 0.58 10.45 0.29
CA GLY A 52 -0.68 11.20 0.21
C GLY A 52 -0.95 12.04 1.44
N ASP A 53 -0.68 11.48 2.62
CA ASP A 53 -0.81 12.17 3.90
C ASP A 53 0.23 13.32 3.99
N GLN A 54 1.48 13.07 3.58
CA GLN A 54 2.54 14.08 3.52
C GLN A 54 2.19 15.23 2.58
N LEU A 55 1.73 14.92 1.35
CA LEU A 55 1.31 15.92 0.37
C LEU A 55 0.15 16.77 0.91
N THR A 56 -0.82 16.14 1.57
CA THR A 56 -1.96 16.86 2.17
C THR A 56 -1.49 17.83 3.25
N SER A 57 -0.62 17.38 4.15
CA SER A 57 -0.05 18.23 5.18
C SER A 57 0.77 19.38 4.59
N GLN A 58 1.58 19.12 3.55
CA GLN A 58 2.38 20.16 2.89
C GLN A 58 1.52 21.21 2.21
N ARG A 59 0.45 20.80 1.51
CA ARG A 59 -0.51 21.73 0.90
C ARG A 59 -1.20 22.62 1.93
N GLN A 60 -1.50 22.08 3.11
CA GLN A 60 -2.06 22.88 4.21
C GLN A 60 -1.06 23.92 4.70
N SER A 61 0.21 23.54 4.88
CA SER A 61 1.30 24.48 5.23
C SER A 61 1.46 25.59 4.19
N ASN A 62 1.43 25.24 2.89
CA ASN A 62 1.49 26.21 1.80
C ASN A 62 0.32 27.19 1.86
N GLN A 63 -0.90 26.70 2.13
CA GLN A 63 -2.07 27.56 2.25
C GLN A 63 -1.91 28.54 3.41
N THR A 64 -1.49 28.06 4.58
CA THR A 64 -1.24 28.89 5.76
C THR A 64 -0.20 29.97 5.46
N GLN A 65 0.92 29.59 4.84
CA GLN A 65 1.99 30.54 4.51
C GLN A 65 1.53 31.58 3.46
N ARG A 66 0.78 31.16 2.42
CA ARG A 66 0.18 32.09 1.44
C ARG A 66 -0.70 33.14 2.13
N THR A 67 -1.50 32.74 3.13
CA THR A 67 -2.33 33.67 3.90
C THR A 67 -1.47 34.66 4.68
N ALA A 68 -0.39 34.20 5.31
CA ALA A 68 0.54 35.05 6.04
C ALA A 68 1.24 36.07 5.11
N ASP A 69 1.77 35.61 3.97
CA ASP A 69 2.42 36.47 2.98
C ASP A 69 1.47 37.51 2.40
N TRP A 70 0.20 37.14 2.17
CA TRP A 70 -0.84 38.09 1.75
C TRP A 70 -1.07 39.19 2.78
N ALA A 71 -1.19 38.84 4.06
CA ALA A 71 -1.37 39.81 5.13
C ALA A 71 -0.16 40.75 5.28
N GLN A 72 1.05 40.22 5.06
CA GLN A 72 2.30 40.96 5.09
C GLN A 72 2.60 41.73 3.79
N LYS A 73 1.76 41.57 2.75
CA LYS A 73 1.96 42.13 1.41
C LYS A 73 3.29 41.69 0.77
N ASN A 74 3.73 40.46 1.04
CA ASN A 74 4.92 39.86 0.46
C ASN A 74 4.65 39.36 -0.97
N TYR A 75 4.37 40.29 -1.89
CA TYR A 75 3.96 39.96 -3.25
C TYR A 75 5.06 39.27 -4.07
N THR A 76 6.33 39.49 -3.71
CA THR A 76 7.47 38.80 -4.34
C THR A 76 7.39 37.29 -4.11
N ALA A 77 7.19 36.87 -2.85
CA ALA A 77 7.04 35.44 -2.52
C ALA A 77 5.78 34.83 -3.16
N LEU A 78 4.65 35.56 -3.08
CA LEU A 78 3.39 35.12 -3.70
C LEU A 78 3.50 34.93 -5.22
N SER A 79 4.22 35.82 -5.91
CA SER A 79 4.46 35.73 -7.36
C SER A 79 5.34 34.53 -7.71
N LYS A 80 6.39 34.26 -6.94
CA LYS A 80 7.29 33.12 -7.14
C LYS A 80 6.53 31.81 -6.97
N ALA A 81 5.84 31.67 -5.84
CA ALA A 81 5.00 30.51 -5.53
C ALA A 81 3.81 30.31 -6.49
N LYS A 82 3.36 31.35 -7.21
CA LYS A 82 2.33 31.22 -8.25
C LYS A 82 2.88 30.59 -9.53
N THR A 83 4.15 30.82 -9.84
CA THR A 83 4.81 30.22 -11.02
C THR A 83 4.92 28.71 -10.83
N ASP A 84 5.41 28.26 -9.67
CA ASP A 84 5.54 26.83 -9.36
C ASP A 84 4.20 26.11 -9.26
N GLN A 85 3.14 26.83 -8.85
CA GLN A 85 1.80 26.25 -8.80
C GLN A 85 1.30 25.82 -10.19
N ILE A 86 1.75 26.46 -11.27
CA ILE A 86 1.37 26.06 -12.62
C ILE A 86 1.93 24.67 -12.95
N SER A 87 3.19 24.41 -12.60
CA SER A 87 3.81 23.09 -12.78
C SER A 87 3.09 22.02 -11.94
N PHE A 88 2.80 22.34 -10.67
CA PHE A 88 2.04 21.46 -9.78
C PHE A 88 0.67 21.08 -10.36
N GLU A 89 -0.04 22.03 -10.97
CA GLU A 89 -1.36 21.78 -11.58
C GLU A 89 -1.27 20.81 -12.77
N GLY A 90 -0.20 20.89 -13.57
CA GLY A 90 0.07 19.93 -14.64
C GLY A 90 0.28 18.51 -14.12
N ASP A 91 1.15 18.34 -13.12
CA ASP A 91 1.43 17.04 -12.51
C ASP A 91 0.21 16.47 -11.76
N TYR A 92 -0.65 17.35 -11.23
CA TYR A 92 -1.89 16.93 -10.58
C TYR A 92 -2.85 16.30 -11.58
N THR A 93 -2.96 16.83 -12.80
CA THR A 93 -3.75 16.21 -13.87
C THR A 93 -3.21 14.83 -14.26
N THR A 94 -1.89 14.68 -14.37
CA THR A 94 -1.26 13.36 -14.60
C THR A 94 -1.60 12.38 -13.47
N SER A 95 -1.50 12.82 -12.21
CA SER A 95 -1.87 11.99 -11.06
C SER A 95 -3.34 11.57 -11.06
N LEU A 96 -4.27 12.36 -11.61
CA LEU A 96 -5.66 11.93 -11.73
C LEU A 96 -5.82 10.82 -12.77
N THR A 97 -5.09 10.93 -13.88
CA THR A 97 -5.10 9.92 -14.95
C THR A 97 -4.58 8.58 -14.45
N ASP A 98 -3.44 8.58 -13.77
CA ASP A 98 -2.84 7.37 -13.17
C ASP A 98 -3.78 6.73 -12.14
N ARG A 99 -4.45 7.55 -11.33
CA ARG A 99 -5.42 7.07 -10.35
C ARG A 99 -6.61 6.37 -10.99
N PHE A 100 -7.15 6.93 -12.07
CA PHE A 100 -8.28 6.30 -12.78
C PHE A 100 -7.87 4.98 -13.43
N LYS A 101 -6.66 4.92 -13.97
CA LYS A 101 -6.12 3.68 -14.53
C LYS A 101 -5.97 2.59 -13.47
N LEU A 102 -5.39 2.95 -12.31
CA LEU A 102 -5.27 2.05 -11.17
C LEU A 102 -6.62 1.53 -10.68
N GLU A 103 -7.64 2.38 -10.67
CA GLU A 103 -9.00 2.01 -10.29
C GLU A 103 -9.60 1.01 -11.29
N LEU A 104 -9.43 1.27 -12.59
CA LEU A 104 -9.85 0.36 -13.65
C LEU A 104 -9.20 -1.03 -13.53
N ASP A 105 -7.88 -1.09 -13.37
CA ASP A 105 -7.14 -2.34 -13.26
C ASP A 105 -7.49 -3.09 -11.95
N THR A 106 -7.78 -2.34 -10.88
CA THR A 106 -8.29 -2.92 -9.64
C THR A 106 -9.68 -3.54 -9.82
N ILE A 107 -10.57 -2.89 -10.58
CA ILE A 107 -11.90 -3.42 -10.90
C ILE A 107 -11.78 -4.68 -11.78
N GLN A 108 -10.90 -4.66 -12.79
CA GLN A 108 -10.66 -5.81 -13.66
C GLN A 108 -10.17 -7.02 -12.85
N LEU A 109 -9.18 -6.83 -11.97
CA LEU A 109 -8.71 -7.87 -11.06
C LEU A 109 -9.83 -8.45 -10.19
N GLN A 110 -10.74 -7.60 -9.69
CA GLN A 110 -11.88 -8.06 -8.91
C GLN A 110 -12.87 -8.86 -9.76
N ALA A 111 -13.14 -8.44 -10.98
CA ALA A 111 -14.00 -9.14 -11.92
C ALA A 111 -13.43 -10.54 -12.25
N ASP A 112 -12.15 -10.64 -12.59
CA ASP A 112 -11.50 -11.92 -12.92
C ASP A 112 -11.42 -12.85 -11.70
N ARG A 113 -11.25 -12.31 -10.49
CA ARG A 113 -11.37 -13.09 -9.24
C ARG A 113 -12.77 -13.63 -9.01
N GLN A 114 -13.80 -12.82 -9.22
CA GLN A 114 -15.20 -13.24 -9.08
C GLN A 114 -15.55 -14.32 -10.12
N ALA A 115 -15.05 -14.18 -11.34
CA ALA A 115 -15.17 -15.15 -12.42
C ALA A 115 -14.28 -16.40 -12.24
N LYS A 116 -13.40 -16.41 -11.23
CA LYS A 116 -12.38 -17.46 -11.01
C LYS A 116 -11.48 -17.71 -12.23
N ASN A 117 -11.21 -16.65 -12.99
CA ASN A 117 -10.38 -16.70 -14.18
C ASN A 117 -8.89 -16.71 -13.80
N THR A 118 -8.40 -17.86 -13.35
CA THR A 118 -7.03 -18.00 -12.82
C THR A 118 -5.93 -17.71 -13.84
N THR A 119 -6.27 -17.69 -15.14
CA THR A 119 -5.34 -17.35 -16.22
C THR A 119 -5.02 -15.86 -16.25
N ASN A 120 -6.02 -14.99 -15.99
CA ASN A 120 -5.87 -13.54 -16.10
C ASN A 120 -5.41 -12.88 -14.79
N ILE A 121 -5.75 -13.47 -13.64
CA ILE A 121 -5.41 -12.91 -12.31
C ILE A 121 -3.92 -12.51 -12.18
N PRO A 122 -2.93 -13.31 -12.63
CA PRO A 122 -1.52 -12.90 -12.55
C PRO A 122 -1.21 -11.63 -13.35
N ALA A 123 -1.80 -11.46 -14.54
CA ALA A 123 -1.60 -10.28 -15.37
C ALA A 123 -2.24 -9.03 -14.73
N ASP A 124 -3.47 -9.16 -14.21
CA ASP A 124 -4.16 -8.07 -13.53
C ASP A 124 -3.41 -7.60 -12.28
N LEU A 125 -2.82 -8.54 -11.53
CA LEU A 125 -1.98 -8.23 -10.38
C LEU A 125 -0.74 -7.41 -10.78
N GLN A 126 -0.08 -7.76 -11.88
CA GLN A 126 1.07 -7.00 -12.39
C GLN A 126 0.65 -5.63 -12.90
N ALA A 127 -0.52 -5.51 -13.53
CA ALA A 127 -1.07 -4.23 -13.97
C ALA A 127 -1.30 -3.29 -12.78
N VAL A 128 -1.96 -3.78 -11.72
CA VAL A 128 -2.14 -3.02 -10.46
C VAL A 128 -0.80 -2.62 -9.82
N ILE A 129 0.21 -3.48 -9.85
CA ILE A 129 1.57 -3.15 -9.35
C ILE A 129 2.19 -2.03 -10.19
N GLY A 130 2.12 -2.12 -11.52
CA GLY A 130 2.63 -1.09 -12.43
C GLY A 130 1.97 0.26 -12.19
N ASP A 131 0.64 0.28 -12.11
CA ASP A 131 -0.13 1.49 -11.89
C ASP A 131 0.09 2.09 -10.49
N LEU A 132 0.28 1.27 -9.45
CA LEU A 132 0.68 1.77 -8.13
C LEU A 132 2.04 2.46 -8.14
N ASN A 133 3.02 1.91 -8.87
CA ASN A 133 4.34 2.53 -8.99
C ASN A 133 4.28 3.87 -9.73
N ALA A 134 3.46 3.97 -10.78
CA ALA A 134 3.20 5.23 -11.47
C ALA A 134 2.58 6.27 -10.52
N GLN A 135 1.53 5.86 -9.78
CA GLN A 135 0.86 6.72 -8.80
C GLN A 135 1.79 7.20 -7.68
N ILE A 136 2.69 6.34 -7.19
CA ILE A 136 3.70 6.70 -6.17
C ILE A 136 4.69 7.73 -6.74
N THR A 137 5.16 7.51 -7.98
CA THR A 137 6.13 8.38 -8.65
C THR A 137 5.57 9.79 -8.84
N ILE A 138 4.36 9.91 -9.40
CA ILE A 138 3.73 11.20 -9.61
C ILE A 138 3.40 11.90 -8.28
N ARG A 139 3.01 11.14 -7.26
CA ARG A 139 2.78 11.72 -5.93
C ARG A 139 4.05 12.23 -5.25
N GLY A 140 5.19 11.55 -5.47
CA GLY A 140 6.51 12.05 -5.06
C GLY A 140 6.88 13.37 -5.76
N THR A 141 6.54 13.50 -7.03
CA THR A 141 6.73 14.74 -7.80
C THR A 141 5.87 15.87 -7.24
N LEU A 142 4.57 15.62 -7.02
CA LEU A 142 3.67 16.59 -6.38
C LEU A 142 4.13 17.03 -4.99
N LEU A 143 4.71 16.13 -4.20
CA LEU A 143 5.27 16.48 -2.90
C LEU A 143 6.48 17.41 -3.04
N THR A 144 7.35 17.15 -4.01
CA THR A 144 8.51 17.99 -4.33
C THR A 144 8.05 19.38 -4.76
N ASP A 145 7.09 19.47 -5.68
CA ASP A 145 6.52 20.74 -6.11
C ASP A 145 5.88 21.52 -4.95
N ALA A 146 5.14 20.82 -4.08
CA ALA A 146 4.56 21.44 -2.90
C ALA A 146 5.64 21.98 -1.94
N GLN A 147 6.80 21.33 -1.83
CA GLN A 147 7.92 21.81 -1.03
C GLN A 147 8.63 23.01 -1.67
N THR A 148 8.76 23.02 -2.99
CA THR A 148 9.29 24.18 -3.74
C THR A 148 8.38 25.40 -3.52
N ILE A 149 7.07 25.23 -3.70
CA ILE A 149 6.08 26.26 -3.39
C ILE A 149 6.23 26.77 -1.95
N PHE A 150 6.45 25.90 -0.98
CA PHE A 150 6.64 26.31 0.42
C PHE A 150 7.88 27.16 0.61
N THR A 151 8.99 26.75 0.00
CA THR A 151 10.27 27.45 0.04
C THR A 151 10.15 28.84 -0.60
N ASP A 152 9.39 28.92 -1.69
CA ASP A 152 9.10 30.16 -2.41
C ASP A 152 8.28 31.16 -1.60
N LEU A 153 7.41 30.65 -0.73
CA LEU A 153 6.66 31.41 0.25
C LEU A 153 7.50 31.79 1.49
N GLY A 154 8.82 31.56 1.46
CA GLY A 154 9.73 31.84 2.58
C GLY A 154 9.62 30.84 3.74
N GLY A 155 8.91 29.72 3.55
CA GLY A 155 8.87 28.63 4.51
C GLY A 155 10.20 27.88 4.57
N THR A 156 10.61 27.43 5.75
CA THR A 156 11.75 26.52 5.90
C THR A 156 11.23 25.08 5.88
N PRO A 157 11.54 24.26 4.85
CA PRO A 157 11.03 22.90 4.78
C PRO A 157 11.52 22.08 5.98
N ALA A 158 10.64 21.27 6.56
CA ALA A 158 11.06 20.27 7.52
C ALA A 158 11.94 19.22 6.81
N PRO A 159 12.99 18.69 7.46
CA PRO A 159 13.83 17.67 6.85
C PRO A 159 12.98 16.45 6.48
N THR A 160 12.99 16.09 5.20
CA THR A 160 12.32 14.90 4.69
C THR A 160 13.23 13.69 4.90
N THR A 161 12.71 12.66 5.57
CA THR A 161 13.34 11.33 5.51
C THR A 161 13.06 10.75 4.13
N PRO A 162 14.08 10.42 3.32
CA PRO A 162 13.87 9.75 2.04
C PRO A 162 13.10 8.44 2.26
N PRO A 163 12.29 7.99 1.29
CA PRO A 163 11.80 6.63 1.33
C PRO A 163 13.01 5.69 1.37
N ALA A 164 12.98 4.69 2.26
CA ALA A 164 13.99 3.64 2.25
C ALA A 164 13.99 3.01 0.85
N ALA A 165 15.16 3.05 0.18
CA ALA A 165 15.35 2.31 -1.06
C ALA A 165 15.05 0.84 -0.78
N GLN A 166 14.10 0.28 -1.54
CA GLN A 166 13.85 -1.16 -1.62
C GLN A 166 14.45 -1.67 -2.93
#